data_AF-A0A812XBS0-F1
#
_entry.id   AF-A0A812XBS0-F1
#
_cell.length_a   1.000
_cell.length_b   1.000
_cell.length_c   1.000
_cell.angle_alpha   90.00
_cell.angle_beta   90.00
_cell.angle_gamma   90.00
#
_symmetry.space_group_name_H-M   'P 1'
#
loop_
_entity.id
_entity.type
_entity.pdbx_description
1 polymer ?
#
loop_
_entity_poly.entity_id
_entity_poly.type
_entity_poly.pdbx_seq_one_letter_code
_entity_poly.pdbx_strand_id
1 'polypeptide(L)'
;MRPQRRSGLAEGATTLMLRRLPEDWDAQRIVEWLRENRLKLNQIDFLYVPFDKRADCNIELAFINFVDHSSAKKVYNIIVRQNRDGIWETIVSAGNIQGFDWNLAYFLARFGHQGVWEKDAPLIFRDGRQLQDRQEIMGVYASLPPEIMTEATRFVREESAGTFPSPGSRRRAQQLPWKLGEETEGRRGAEIAVPTPAMGTNVVEMGLENSEVELLALIQEVQTGAWLFRF
;
A
#
# COMPACT_ATOMS: atom_id res chain seq x y z
N MET A 1 2.26 -36.14 -6.04
CA MET A 1 1.23 -35.09 -6.15
C MET A 1 1.58 -33.98 -5.17
N ARG A 2 1.90 -32.77 -5.65
CA ARG A 2 2.01 -31.61 -4.76
C ARG A 2 0.59 -31.18 -4.39
N PRO A 3 0.28 -30.93 -3.11
CA PRO A 3 -1.04 -30.46 -2.73
C PRO A 3 -1.32 -29.13 -3.43
N GLN A 4 -2.44 -29.04 -4.15
CA GLN A 4 -2.93 -27.76 -4.68
C GLN A 4 -3.23 -26.86 -3.49
N ARG A 5 -2.40 -25.83 -3.28
CA ARG A 5 -2.73 -24.72 -2.37
C ARG A 5 -4.09 -24.17 -2.82
N ARG A 6 -5.03 -24.00 -1.91
CA ARG A 6 -6.35 -23.39 -2.17
C ARG A 6 -6.12 -21.96 -2.68
N SER A 7 -6.01 -21.80 -3.99
CA SER A 7 -5.60 -20.56 -4.67
C SER A 7 -6.83 -19.75 -5.07
N GLY A 8 -7.55 -19.23 -4.08
CA GLY A 8 -8.72 -18.38 -4.30
C GLY A 8 -8.53 -17.01 -3.66
N LEU A 9 -9.04 -15.97 -4.32
CA LEU A 9 -9.28 -14.69 -3.67
C LEU A 9 -10.37 -14.89 -2.60
N ALA A 10 -10.11 -14.44 -1.36
CA ALA A 10 -11.08 -14.52 -0.27
C ALA A 10 -12.39 -13.81 -0.65
N GLU A 11 -13.52 -14.35 -0.20
CA GLU A 11 -14.83 -13.73 -0.43
C GLU A 11 -14.87 -12.33 0.18
N GLY A 12 -15.41 -11.36 -0.57
CA GLY A 12 -15.48 -9.96 -0.14
C GLY A 12 -14.17 -9.17 -0.28
N ALA A 13 -13.05 -9.80 -0.61
CA ALA A 13 -11.79 -9.06 -0.82
C ALA A 13 -11.89 -8.12 -2.03
N THR A 14 -11.53 -6.86 -1.82
CA THR A 14 -11.52 -5.79 -2.82
C THR A 14 -10.12 -5.31 -3.15
N THR A 15 -9.12 -5.57 -2.31
CA THR A 15 -7.72 -5.18 -2.56
C THR A 15 -6.90 -6.38 -3.01
N LEU A 16 -6.26 -6.24 -4.17
CA LEU A 16 -5.26 -7.18 -4.67
C LEU A 16 -3.85 -6.68 -4.37
N MET A 17 -3.00 -7.62 -4.00
CA MET A 17 -1.55 -7.46 -3.91
C MET A 17 -0.91 -8.20 -5.09
N LEU A 18 -0.09 -7.48 -5.85
CA LEU A 18 0.73 -8.02 -6.92
C LEU A 18 2.18 -8.09 -6.47
N ARG A 19 2.83 -9.24 -6.61
CA ARG A 19 4.24 -9.48 -6.32
C ARG A 19 4.97 -9.98 -7.54
N ARG A 20 6.28 -9.77 -7.63
CA ARG A 20 7.04 -10.03 -8.87
C ARG A 20 6.44 -9.22 -10.03
N LEU A 21 6.08 -7.97 -9.73
CA LEU A 21 5.76 -6.99 -10.77
C LEU A 21 7.05 -6.73 -11.55
N PRO A 22 7.02 -6.62 -12.89
CA PRO A 22 8.23 -6.26 -13.64
C PRO A 22 8.80 -4.93 -13.13
N GLU A 23 10.12 -4.83 -12.96
CA GLU A 23 10.80 -3.72 -12.27
C GLU A 23 10.61 -2.35 -12.95
N ASP A 24 10.28 -2.34 -14.25
CA ASP A 24 10.04 -1.17 -15.08
C ASP A 24 8.57 -0.71 -15.07
N TRP A 25 7.68 -1.42 -14.39
CA TRP A 25 6.27 -1.04 -14.32
C TRP A 25 6.04 0.02 -13.25
N ASP A 26 5.43 1.13 -13.66
CA ASP A 26 4.89 2.14 -12.75
C ASP A 26 3.37 2.00 -12.62
N ALA A 27 2.75 2.90 -11.86
CA ALA A 27 1.30 2.91 -11.68
C ALA A 27 0.55 3.17 -13.00
N GLN A 28 1.09 3.96 -13.93
CA GLN A 28 0.43 4.19 -15.21
C GLN A 28 0.45 2.96 -16.11
N ARG A 29 1.56 2.21 -16.14
CA ARG A 29 1.64 0.98 -16.92
C ARG A 29 0.60 -0.05 -16.44
N ILE A 30 0.32 -0.11 -15.15
CA ILE A 30 -0.77 -0.94 -14.61
C ILE A 30 -2.13 -0.44 -15.10
N VAL A 31 -2.39 0.87 -15.09
CA VAL A 31 -3.64 1.46 -15.61
C VAL A 31 -3.85 1.11 -17.09
N GLU A 32 -2.79 1.19 -17.90
CA GLU A 32 -2.81 0.77 -19.31
C GLU A 32 -3.12 -0.72 -19.44
N TRP A 33 -2.43 -1.58 -18.68
CA TRP A 33 -2.69 -3.02 -18.67
C TRP A 33 -4.15 -3.35 -18.28
N LEU A 34 -4.73 -2.64 -17.30
CA LEU A 34 -6.13 -2.81 -16.91
C LEU A 34 -7.07 -2.47 -18.09
N ARG A 35 -6.79 -1.39 -18.83
CA ARG A 35 -7.56 -0.98 -20.02
C ARG A 35 -7.41 -1.99 -21.17
N GLU A 36 -6.20 -2.44 -21.45
CA GLU A 36 -5.90 -3.50 -22.43
C GLU A 36 -6.70 -4.78 -22.14
N ASN A 37 -6.90 -5.09 -20.86
CA ASN A 37 -7.71 -6.21 -20.38
C ASN A 37 -9.20 -5.89 -20.17
N ARG A 38 -9.69 -4.79 -20.79
CA ARG A 38 -11.11 -4.39 -20.80
C ARG A 38 -11.71 -4.20 -19.41
N LEU A 39 -10.91 -3.71 -18.47
CA LEU A 39 -11.41 -3.18 -17.20
C LEU A 39 -11.74 -1.70 -17.36
N LYS A 40 -12.88 -1.28 -16.83
CA LYS A 40 -13.24 0.13 -16.77
C LYS A 40 -12.59 0.73 -15.53
N LEU A 41 -12.07 1.96 -15.64
CA LEU A 41 -11.40 2.61 -14.50
C LEU A 41 -12.35 2.98 -13.36
N ASN A 42 -13.67 2.97 -13.58
CA ASN A 42 -14.64 3.14 -12.50
C ASN A 42 -14.77 1.89 -11.60
N GLN A 43 -14.00 0.84 -11.88
CA GLN A 43 -13.93 -0.39 -11.09
C GLN A 43 -12.78 -0.39 -10.08
N ILE A 44 -11.90 0.61 -10.15
CA ILE A 44 -10.80 0.83 -9.20
C ILE A 44 -10.98 2.18 -8.53
N ASP A 45 -10.49 2.30 -7.31
CA ASP A 45 -10.51 3.55 -6.53
C ASP A 45 -9.11 3.89 -5.98
N PHE A 46 -8.21 2.91 -5.84
CA PHE A 46 -6.84 3.10 -5.37
C PHE A 46 -5.85 2.20 -6.11
N LEU A 47 -4.71 2.76 -6.51
CA LEU A 47 -3.58 2.04 -7.07
C LEU A 47 -2.27 2.60 -6.51
N TYR A 48 -1.43 1.74 -5.94
CA TYR A 48 -0.14 2.14 -5.40
C TYR A 48 0.97 1.18 -5.84
N VAL A 49 2.07 1.74 -6.33
CA VAL A 49 3.28 1.03 -6.74
C VAL A 49 4.45 1.62 -5.95
N PRO A 50 4.89 0.96 -4.86
CA PRO A 50 6.02 1.47 -4.10
C PRO A 50 7.30 1.50 -4.94
N PHE A 51 8.04 2.60 -4.84
CA PHE A 51 9.20 2.88 -5.68
C PHE A 51 10.46 3.07 -4.83
N ASP A 52 11.56 2.42 -5.22
CA ASP A 52 12.86 2.67 -4.60
C ASP A 52 13.57 3.81 -5.35
N LYS A 53 13.54 5.00 -4.76
CA LYS A 53 14.18 6.20 -5.33
C LYS A 53 15.70 6.06 -5.54
N ARG A 54 16.37 5.15 -4.83
CA ARG A 54 17.81 4.92 -4.98
C ARG A 54 18.12 4.03 -6.19
N ALA A 55 17.28 3.03 -6.42
CA ALA A 55 17.42 2.10 -7.53
C ALA A 55 16.69 2.58 -8.81
N ASP A 56 15.82 3.58 -8.68
CA ASP A 56 14.94 4.10 -9.72
C ASP A 56 14.07 3.03 -10.38
N CYS A 57 13.56 2.10 -9.56
CA CYS A 57 12.65 1.03 -9.99
C CYS A 57 11.58 0.75 -8.92
N ASN A 58 10.50 0.06 -9.30
CA ASN A 58 9.57 -0.46 -8.31
C ASN A 58 10.20 -1.63 -7.55
N ILE A 59 9.69 -1.90 -6.35
CA ILE A 59 10.21 -3.00 -5.50
C ILE A 59 9.52 -4.34 -5.78
N GLU A 60 9.11 -4.59 -7.03
CA GLU A 60 8.35 -5.75 -7.52
C GLU A 60 6.96 -5.90 -6.86
N LEU A 61 6.30 -4.78 -6.57
CA LEU A 61 5.10 -4.76 -5.73
C LEU A 61 4.07 -3.74 -6.21
N ALA A 62 2.78 -4.10 -6.15
CA ALA A 62 1.69 -3.16 -6.34
C ALA A 62 0.44 -3.55 -5.54
N PHE A 63 -0.39 -2.55 -5.26
CA PHE A 63 -1.68 -2.67 -4.59
C PHE A 63 -2.76 -2.02 -5.42
N ILE A 64 -3.84 -2.77 -5.66
CA ILE A 64 -4.99 -2.27 -6.41
C ILE A 64 -6.23 -2.53 -5.56
N ASN A 65 -6.92 -1.47 -5.13
CA ASN A 65 -8.24 -1.62 -4.57
C ASN A 65 -9.30 -1.40 -5.66
N PHE A 66 -10.27 -2.30 -5.65
CA PHE A 66 -11.44 -2.27 -6.51
C PHE A 66 -12.63 -1.77 -5.72
N VAL A 67 -13.56 -1.13 -6.43
CA VAL A 67 -14.81 -0.63 -5.83
C VAL A 67 -15.68 -1.79 -5.29
N ASP A 68 -15.51 -2.98 -5.85
CA ASP A 68 -16.25 -4.17 -5.45
C ASP A 68 -15.46 -5.49 -5.65
N HIS A 69 -15.89 -6.52 -4.92
CA HIS A 69 -15.27 -7.85 -4.97
C HIS A 69 -15.33 -8.50 -6.36
N SER A 70 -16.39 -8.28 -7.14
CA SER A 70 -16.53 -8.90 -8.46
C SER A 70 -15.49 -8.34 -9.44
N SER A 71 -15.22 -7.04 -9.36
CA SER A 71 -14.17 -6.36 -10.10
C SER A 71 -12.77 -6.89 -9.72
N ALA A 72 -12.48 -7.03 -8.42
CA ALA A 72 -11.23 -7.63 -7.93
C ALA A 72 -11.07 -9.08 -8.42
N LYS A 73 -12.12 -9.90 -8.29
CA LYS A 73 -12.12 -11.30 -8.72
C LYS A 73 -11.92 -11.45 -10.23
N LYS A 74 -12.48 -10.54 -11.03
CA LYS A 74 -12.26 -10.51 -12.49
C LYS A 74 -10.78 -10.32 -12.80
N VAL A 75 -10.12 -9.33 -12.20
CA VAL A 75 -8.69 -9.08 -12.41
C VAL A 75 -7.84 -10.24 -11.90
N TYR A 76 -8.13 -10.75 -10.70
CA TYR A 76 -7.47 -11.93 -10.15
C TYR A 76 -7.46 -13.09 -11.16
N ASN A 77 -8.62 -13.41 -11.74
CA ASN A 77 -8.75 -14.50 -12.71
C ASN A 77 -7.99 -14.25 -14.02
N ILE A 78 -7.91 -12.99 -14.48
CA ILE A 78 -7.12 -12.62 -15.65
C ILE A 78 -5.65 -12.90 -15.41
N ILE A 79 -5.11 -12.47 -14.26
CA ILE A 79 -3.71 -12.69 -13.90
C ILE A 79 -3.41 -14.18 -13.75
N VAL A 80 -4.26 -14.93 -13.03
CA VAL A 80 -4.09 -16.38 -12.88
C VAL A 80 -4.08 -17.10 -14.23
N ARG A 81 -4.94 -16.67 -15.17
CA ARG A 81 -4.94 -17.20 -16.54
C ARG A 81 -3.65 -16.85 -17.29
N GLN A 82 -3.22 -15.59 -17.27
CA GLN A 82 -1.98 -15.17 -17.93
C GLN A 82 -0.75 -15.89 -17.37
N ASN A 83 -0.70 -16.13 -16.06
CA ASN A 83 0.35 -16.93 -15.43
C ASN A 83 0.35 -18.38 -15.90
N ARG A 84 -0.84 -19.00 -16.02
CA ARG A 84 -0.98 -20.35 -16.57
C ARG A 84 -0.52 -20.42 -18.02
N ASP A 85 -0.80 -19.37 -18.79
CA ASP A 85 -0.43 -19.28 -20.21
C ASP A 85 1.05 -18.86 -20.40
N GLY A 86 1.81 -18.66 -19.32
CA GLY A 86 3.22 -18.26 -19.35
C GLY A 86 3.47 -16.82 -19.82
N ILE A 87 2.42 -16.00 -19.84
CA ILE A 87 2.46 -14.60 -20.30
C ILE A 87 3.00 -13.70 -19.17
N TRP A 88 2.67 -14.03 -17.93
CA TRP A 88 3.02 -13.21 -16.77
C TRP A 88 3.57 -14.07 -15.63
N GLU A 89 4.49 -13.52 -14.85
CA GLU A 89 5.08 -14.20 -13.68
C GLU A 89 4.67 -13.57 -12.35
N THR A 90 3.82 -12.53 -12.42
CA THR A 90 3.33 -11.77 -11.28
C THR A 90 2.42 -12.64 -10.42
N ILE A 91 2.73 -12.73 -9.13
CA ILE A 91 1.93 -13.43 -8.14
C ILE A 91 0.83 -12.49 -7.65
N VAL A 92 -0.43 -12.90 -7.80
CA VAL A 92 -1.59 -12.16 -7.28
C VAL A 92 -2.15 -12.85 -6.02
N SER A 93 -2.45 -12.05 -4.99
CA SER A 93 -3.16 -12.48 -3.79
C SER A 93 -4.11 -11.39 -3.27
N ALA A 94 -4.95 -11.72 -2.29
CA ALA A 94 -5.57 -10.67 -1.47
C ALA A 94 -4.48 -9.83 -0.79
N GLY A 95 -4.69 -8.52 -0.68
CA GLY A 95 -3.90 -7.66 0.20
C GLY A 95 -4.26 -7.91 1.67
N ASN A 96 -3.34 -7.62 2.58
CA ASN A 96 -3.63 -7.69 4.02
C ASN A 96 -4.48 -6.50 4.49
N ILE A 97 -4.35 -5.38 3.79
CA ILE A 97 -5.18 -4.20 3.96
C ILE A 97 -6.26 -4.26 2.88
N GLN A 98 -7.52 -4.17 3.30
CA GLN A 98 -8.68 -4.31 2.43
C GLN A 98 -9.52 -3.03 2.46
N GLY A 99 -9.96 -2.60 1.28
CA GLY A 99 -10.85 -1.45 1.11
C GLY A 99 -10.11 -0.13 0.93
N PHE A 100 -10.80 0.82 0.31
CA PHE A 100 -10.26 2.12 -0.10
C PHE A 100 -9.71 2.94 1.08
N ASP A 101 -10.56 3.18 2.08
CA ASP A 101 -10.21 4.04 3.23
C ASP A 101 -9.01 3.52 4.00
N TRP A 102 -8.95 2.20 4.23
CA TRP A 102 -7.83 1.57 4.94
C TRP A 102 -6.51 1.66 4.17
N ASN A 103 -6.54 1.49 2.84
CA ASN A 103 -5.33 1.63 2.03
C ASN A 103 -4.81 3.08 2.04
N LEU A 104 -5.70 4.07 1.95
CA LEU A 104 -5.33 5.48 2.05
C LEU A 104 -4.80 5.84 3.43
N ALA A 105 -5.50 5.42 4.49
CA ALA A 105 -5.10 5.70 5.87
C ALA A 105 -3.74 5.10 6.20
N TYR A 106 -3.50 3.86 5.77
CA TYR A 106 -2.22 3.22 5.94
C TYR A 106 -1.09 3.93 5.17
N PHE A 107 -1.35 4.33 3.92
CA PHE A 107 -0.38 5.11 3.15
C PHE A 107 -0.02 6.41 3.87
N LEU A 108 -1.03 7.18 4.29
CA LEU A 108 -0.84 8.46 4.97
C LEU A 108 -0.10 8.29 6.30
N ALA A 109 -0.49 7.29 7.11
CA ALA A 109 0.17 7.00 8.38
C ALA A 109 1.65 6.60 8.21
N ARG A 110 2.00 5.94 7.09
CA ARG A 110 3.36 5.46 6.82
C ARG A 110 4.27 6.52 6.24
N PHE A 111 3.78 7.30 5.28
CA PHE A 111 4.61 8.23 4.49
C PHE A 111 4.39 9.70 4.86
N GLY A 112 3.41 9.97 5.73
CA GLY A 112 3.03 11.32 6.13
C GLY A 112 2.41 12.13 4.98
N HIS A 113 2.05 13.37 5.29
CA HIS A 113 1.38 14.26 4.33
C HIS A 113 2.24 14.60 3.11
N GLN A 114 3.56 14.70 3.29
CA GLN A 114 4.47 14.99 2.18
C GLN A 114 4.47 13.85 1.15
N GLY A 115 4.30 12.60 1.61
CA GLY A 115 4.23 11.41 0.74
C GLY A 115 3.11 11.46 -0.29
N VAL A 116 2.00 12.16 -0.01
CA VAL A 116 0.85 12.27 -0.91
C VAL A 116 1.18 13.02 -2.21
N TRP A 117 2.24 13.82 -2.19
CA TRP A 117 2.63 14.67 -3.33
C TRP A 117 3.85 14.15 -4.08
N GLU A 118 4.38 13.00 -3.69
CA GLU A 118 5.52 12.39 -4.35
C GLU A 118 5.12 11.76 -5.69
N LYS A 119 6.09 11.61 -6.61
CA LYS A 119 5.83 11.03 -7.96
C LYS A 119 5.22 9.63 -7.88
N ASP A 120 5.57 8.91 -6.83
CA ASP A 120 5.21 7.53 -6.53
C ASP A 120 4.05 7.43 -5.54
N ALA A 121 3.36 8.54 -5.25
CA ALA A 121 2.13 8.53 -4.46
C ALA A 121 1.02 7.68 -5.14
N PRO A 122 0.07 7.13 -4.37
CA PRO A 122 -1.04 6.37 -4.91
C PRO A 122 -1.86 7.17 -5.91
N LEU A 123 -2.27 6.51 -6.98
CA LEU A 123 -3.29 7.03 -7.88
C LEU A 123 -4.66 6.78 -7.25
N ILE A 124 -5.46 7.84 -7.15
CA ILE A 124 -6.82 7.80 -6.62
C ILE A 124 -7.81 7.97 -7.77
N PHE A 125 -8.86 7.17 -7.78
CA PHE A 125 -9.89 7.20 -8.83
C PHE A 125 -11.27 7.47 -8.23
N ARG A 126 -12.06 8.32 -8.90
CA ARG A 126 -13.48 8.56 -8.61
C ARG A 126 -14.26 8.56 -9.91
N ASP A 127 -15.34 7.81 -9.96
CA ASP A 127 -16.24 7.73 -11.12
C ASP A 127 -15.52 7.42 -12.46
N GLY A 128 -14.42 6.66 -12.38
CA GLY A 128 -13.59 6.29 -13.52
C GLY A 128 -12.61 7.36 -14.02
N ARG A 129 -12.48 8.46 -13.29
CA ARG A 129 -11.46 9.49 -13.51
C ARG A 129 -10.37 9.35 -12.45
N GLN A 130 -9.11 9.42 -12.88
CA GLN A 130 -7.99 9.62 -11.97
C GLN A 130 -8.02 11.05 -11.44
N LEU A 131 -7.99 11.22 -10.12
CA LEU A 131 -7.88 12.53 -9.50
C LEU A 131 -6.49 13.10 -9.77
N GLN A 132 -6.45 14.37 -10.17
CA GLN A 132 -5.22 15.14 -10.41
C GLN A 132 -5.22 16.47 -9.65
N ASP A 133 -6.43 16.99 -9.37
CA ASP A 133 -6.58 18.21 -8.62
C ASP A 133 -6.21 18.01 -7.15
N ARG A 134 -5.39 18.91 -6.61
CA ARG A 134 -4.88 18.81 -5.25
C ARG A 134 -6.00 18.96 -4.21
N GLN A 135 -7.00 19.80 -4.46
CA GLN A 135 -8.11 19.99 -3.53
C GLN A 135 -9.00 18.75 -3.49
N GLU A 136 -9.26 18.13 -4.64
CA GLU A 136 -9.98 16.85 -4.70
C GLU A 136 -9.25 15.74 -3.94
N ILE A 137 -7.93 15.60 -4.16
CA ILE A 137 -7.11 14.61 -3.46
C ILE A 137 -7.09 14.86 -1.95
N MET A 138 -6.90 16.10 -1.51
CA MET A 138 -6.95 16.44 -0.09
C MET A 138 -8.32 16.23 0.53
N GLY A 139 -9.40 16.55 -0.19
CA GLY A 139 -10.76 16.28 0.24
C GLY A 139 -10.99 14.80 0.51
N VAL A 140 -10.38 13.92 -0.30
CA VAL A 140 -10.43 12.47 -0.07
C VAL A 140 -9.71 12.08 1.22
N TYR A 141 -8.46 12.50 1.43
CA TYR A 141 -7.73 12.18 2.67
C TYR A 141 -8.38 12.79 3.92
N ALA A 142 -8.90 14.02 3.83
CA ALA A 142 -9.60 14.68 4.93
C ALA A 142 -10.96 14.04 5.27
N SER A 143 -11.53 13.25 4.34
CA SER A 143 -12.78 12.52 4.58
C SER A 143 -12.58 11.17 5.30
N LEU A 144 -11.32 10.76 5.55
CA LEU A 144 -11.03 9.50 6.24
C LEU A 144 -11.57 9.56 7.69
N PRO A 145 -12.30 8.52 8.14
CA PRO A 145 -12.74 8.43 9.53
C PRO A 145 -11.54 8.47 10.50
N PRO A 146 -11.59 9.29 11.56
CA PRO A 146 -10.50 9.38 12.54
C PRO A 146 -10.11 8.03 13.13
N GLU A 147 -11.08 7.14 13.35
CA GLU A 147 -10.85 5.81 13.94
C GLU A 147 -9.96 4.94 13.04
N ILE A 148 -10.14 5.04 11.72
CA ILE A 148 -9.31 4.32 10.74
C ILE A 148 -7.88 4.88 10.75
N MET A 149 -7.73 6.21 10.86
CA MET A 149 -6.41 6.85 10.92
C MET A 149 -5.64 6.48 12.19
N THR A 150 -6.31 6.46 13.35
CA THR A 150 -5.71 6.05 14.62
C THR A 150 -5.21 4.61 14.55
N GLU A 151 -6.03 3.70 14.03
CA GLU A 151 -5.65 2.28 13.93
C GLU A 151 -4.55 2.04 12.89
N ALA A 152 -4.61 2.73 11.74
CA ALA A 152 -3.54 2.69 10.74
C ALA A 152 -2.20 3.18 11.32
N THR A 153 -2.22 4.27 12.09
CA THR A 153 -1.03 4.78 12.80
C THR A 153 -0.51 3.77 13.81
N ARG A 154 -1.40 3.09 14.56
CA ARG A 154 -1.01 2.03 15.49
C ARG A 154 -0.30 0.89 14.76
N PHE A 155 -0.87 0.41 13.64
CA PHE A 155 -0.27 -0.66 12.85
C PHE A 155 1.13 -0.31 12.33
N VAL A 156 1.32 0.90 11.79
CA VAL A 156 2.63 1.36 11.30
C VAL A 156 3.66 1.44 12.44
N ARG A 157 3.24 1.88 13.63
CA ARG A 157 4.11 1.92 14.82
C ARG A 157 4.51 0.53 15.28
N GLU A 158 3.57 -0.41 15.36
CA GLU A 158 3.83 -1.81 15.72
C GLU A 158 4.80 -2.49 14.73
N GLU A 159 4.66 -2.24 13.44
CA GLU A 159 5.58 -2.73 12.41
C GLU A 159 7.01 -2.17 12.60
N SER A 160 7.09 -0.87 12.89
CA SER A 160 8.37 -0.17 13.09
C SER A 160 9.08 -0.67 14.35
N ALA A 161 8.34 -1.02 15.40
CA ALA A 161 8.88 -1.59 16.63
C ALA A 161 9.37 -3.04 16.47
N GLY A 162 8.79 -3.81 15.54
CA GLY A 162 9.16 -5.20 15.27
C GLY A 162 10.33 -5.39 14.29
N THR A 163 10.78 -4.33 13.63
CA THR A 163 11.80 -4.41 12.57
C THR A 163 13.15 -3.87 13.08
N PHE A 164 14.06 -4.76 13.52
CA PHE A 164 15.44 -4.36 13.79
C PHE A 164 16.14 -3.98 12.47
N PRO A 165 16.63 -2.73 12.30
CA PRO A 165 17.30 -2.34 11.08
C PRO A 165 18.67 -3.02 11.01
N SER A 166 18.81 -4.04 10.16
CA SER A 166 20.13 -4.57 9.79
C SER A 166 20.81 -3.61 8.80
N PRO A 167 22.01 -3.11 9.10
CA PRO A 167 22.76 -2.25 8.18
C PRO A 167 22.97 -2.96 6.84
N GLY A 168 22.56 -2.32 5.74
CA GLY A 168 22.81 -2.83 4.38
C GLY A 168 21.72 -3.72 3.76
N SER A 169 20.60 -3.98 4.45
CA SER A 169 19.49 -4.71 3.82
C SER A 169 18.70 -3.79 2.88
N ARG A 170 18.73 -4.07 1.57
CA ARG A 170 17.69 -3.59 0.63
C ARG A 170 16.33 -3.96 1.22
N ARG A 171 15.42 -3.00 1.41
CA ARG A 171 14.07 -3.30 1.86
C ARG A 171 13.30 -3.94 0.70
N ARG A 172 13.41 -5.27 0.55
CA ARG A 172 12.64 -6.03 -0.43
C ARG A 172 11.15 -5.94 -0.11
N ALA A 173 10.26 -6.11 -1.11
CA ALA A 173 8.80 -6.25 -0.91
C ALA A 173 8.41 -7.21 0.23
N GLN A 174 9.25 -8.21 0.51
CA GLN A 174 9.10 -9.20 1.59
C GLN A 174 9.19 -8.61 3.00
N GLN A 175 9.69 -7.38 3.16
CA GLN A 175 9.85 -6.70 4.45
C GLN A 175 8.70 -5.72 4.77
N LEU A 176 7.80 -5.46 3.83
CA LEU A 176 6.58 -4.69 4.10
C LEU A 176 5.46 -5.64 4.57
N PRO A 177 4.58 -5.24 5.51
CA PRO A 177 3.49 -6.07 6.06
C PRO A 177 2.39 -6.34 5.06
N TRP A 178 2.52 -5.86 3.83
CA TRP A 178 2.06 -6.58 2.66
C TRP A 178 2.79 -7.93 2.53
N LYS A 179 2.83 -8.76 3.58
CA LYS A 179 3.31 -10.14 3.53
C LYS A 179 2.17 -11.01 3.04
N LEU A 180 2.48 -12.14 2.41
CA LEU A 180 1.49 -13.20 2.17
C LEU A 180 0.77 -13.46 3.50
N GLY A 181 -0.56 -13.46 3.54
CA GLY A 181 -1.31 -13.86 4.73
C GLY A 181 -0.72 -15.16 5.27
N GLU A 182 0.02 -15.05 6.37
CA GLU A 182 0.49 -16.22 7.10
C GLU A 182 -0.75 -16.74 7.81
N GLU A 183 -1.26 -17.87 7.30
CA GLU A 183 -2.08 -18.75 8.11
C GLU A 183 -1.36 -18.94 9.46
N THR A 184 -2.09 -18.68 10.53
CA THR A 184 -1.65 -18.86 11.91
C THR A 184 -1.40 -20.35 12.16
N GLU A 185 -0.23 -20.84 11.78
CA GLU A 185 0.24 -22.17 12.16
C GLU A 185 1.38 -22.07 13.17
N GLY A 186 1.03 -22.31 14.45
CA GLY A 186 1.94 -22.89 15.43
C GLY A 186 2.90 -21.94 16.15
N ARG A 187 2.41 -21.35 17.26
CA ARG A 187 3.28 -21.01 18.39
C ARG A 187 4.07 -22.27 18.81
N ARG A 188 5.38 -22.29 18.58
CA ARG A 188 6.34 -23.04 19.41
C ARG A 188 7.57 -22.16 19.63
N GLY A 189 7.88 -21.94 20.90
CA GLY A 189 8.80 -20.91 21.35
C GLY A 189 10.28 -21.22 21.09
N ALA A 190 11.06 -20.15 21.12
CA ALA A 190 12.47 -20.09 21.51
C ALA A 190 12.71 -18.61 21.85
N GLU A 191 12.80 -18.26 23.12
CA GLU A 191 14.03 -18.25 23.94
C GLU A 191 14.77 -16.92 23.81
N ILE A 192 14.90 -16.27 24.96
CA ILE A 192 15.34 -14.90 25.17
C ILE A 192 16.86 -14.85 24.98
N ALA A 193 17.35 -13.97 24.10
CA ALA A 193 18.75 -13.58 24.07
C ALA A 193 18.86 -12.06 24.05
N VAL A 194 19.41 -11.50 25.12
CA VAL A 194 19.80 -10.09 25.26
C VAL A 194 21.18 -9.90 24.61
N PRO A 195 21.42 -8.83 23.84
CA PRO A 195 22.76 -8.24 23.85
C PRO A 195 22.80 -6.71 23.95
N THR A 196 23.69 -6.32 24.86
CA THR A 196 24.44 -5.09 25.16
C THR A 196 24.65 -4.07 24.02
N PRO A 197 24.67 -2.75 24.32
CA PRO A 197 24.68 -1.69 23.30
C PRO A 197 26.07 -1.44 22.70
N ALA A 198 26.13 -1.30 21.37
CA ALA A 198 27.28 -0.73 20.67
C ALA A 198 26.87 0.62 20.06
N MET A 199 27.70 1.63 20.32
CA MET A 199 27.50 3.01 19.93
C MET A 199 27.67 3.25 18.42
N GLY A 200 26.81 4.13 17.90
CA GLY A 200 27.13 5.06 16.81
C GLY A 200 26.78 4.60 15.41
N THR A 201 25.68 5.10 14.84
CA THR A 201 25.70 6.15 13.80
C THR A 201 24.29 6.46 13.26
N ASN A 202 23.98 7.76 13.26
CA ASN A 202 23.03 8.55 12.48
C ASN A 202 21.61 8.01 12.21
N VAL A 203 20.75 8.48 13.11
CA VAL A 203 19.30 8.54 13.13
C VAL A 203 18.74 9.25 11.88
N VAL A 204 17.84 8.57 11.15
CA VAL A 204 16.74 9.26 10.44
C VAL A 204 15.49 8.93 11.25
N GLU A 205 15.21 9.79 12.22
CA GLU A 205 13.95 9.85 12.95
C GLU A 205 12.87 10.26 11.92
N MET A 206 12.16 9.29 11.37
CA MET A 206 10.99 9.59 10.56
C MET A 206 9.77 9.68 11.48
N GLY A 207 9.47 10.90 11.92
CA GLY A 207 8.14 11.52 11.88
C GLY A 207 6.91 10.80 12.46
N LEU A 208 7.04 9.80 13.33
CA LEU A 208 5.88 9.08 13.89
C LEU A 208 5.11 9.85 14.97
N GLU A 209 5.64 10.97 15.48
CA GLU A 209 5.06 11.71 16.61
C GLU A 209 4.08 12.83 16.20
N ASN A 210 4.04 13.23 14.92
CA ASN A 210 3.24 14.38 14.47
C ASN A 210 1.97 14.04 13.69
N SER A 211 1.72 12.77 13.34
CA SER A 211 0.67 12.42 12.37
C SER A 211 -0.76 12.78 12.80
N GLU A 212 -1.07 12.70 14.10
CA GLU A 212 -2.43 12.99 14.61
C GLU A 212 -2.68 14.51 14.73
N VAL A 213 -1.66 15.27 15.15
CA VAL A 213 -1.73 16.74 15.21
C VAL A 213 -1.77 17.33 13.80
N GLU A 214 -1.03 16.75 12.85
CA GLU A 214 -1.06 17.14 11.44
C GLU A 214 -2.40 16.78 10.77
N LEU A 215 -3.03 15.66 11.15
CA LEU A 215 -4.36 15.29 10.66
C LEU A 215 -5.45 16.26 11.16
N LEU A 216 -5.40 16.62 12.45
CA LEU A 216 -6.31 17.62 13.03
C LEU A 216 -6.06 19.01 12.43
N ALA A 217 -4.80 19.37 12.19
CA ALA A 217 -4.45 20.60 11.48
C ALA A 217 -4.98 20.57 10.05
N LEU A 218 -4.89 19.46 9.32
CA LEU A 218 -5.43 19.30 7.96
C LEU A 218 -6.96 19.43 7.94
N ILE A 219 -7.66 18.76 8.85
CA ILE A 219 -9.12 18.87 9.00
C ILE A 219 -9.50 20.33 9.24
N GLN A 220 -8.76 21.02 10.10
CA GLN A 220 -9.01 22.41 10.44
C GLN A 220 -8.64 23.38 9.31
N GLU A 221 -7.59 23.10 8.55
CA GLU A 221 -7.12 23.88 7.42
C GLU A 221 -8.04 23.75 6.18
N VAL A 222 -8.58 22.54 5.93
CA VAL A 222 -9.61 22.30 4.92
C VAL A 222 -10.93 22.98 5.32
N GLN A 223 -11.30 22.94 6.61
CA GLN A 223 -12.48 23.63 7.12
C GLN A 223 -12.37 25.16 7.09
N THR A 224 -11.16 25.72 7.21
CA THR A 224 -10.92 27.17 7.26
C THR A 224 -10.49 27.78 5.92
N GLY A 225 -10.18 26.98 4.90
CA GLY A 225 -9.71 27.47 3.60
C GLY A 225 -8.32 28.13 3.65
N ALA A 226 -7.56 27.92 4.73
CA ALA A 226 -6.31 28.64 5.01
C ALA A 226 -5.15 28.28 4.06
N TRP A 227 -5.25 27.22 3.25
CA TRP A 227 -4.24 26.84 2.25
C TRP A 227 -4.13 27.78 1.05
N LEU A 228 -5.06 28.72 0.86
CA LEU A 228 -5.00 29.70 -0.22
C LEU A 228 -3.86 30.73 -0.10
N PHE A 229 -3.11 30.74 1.00
CA PHE A 229 -2.18 31.82 1.35
C PHE A 229 -0.71 31.43 1.54
N ARG A 230 -0.30 30.20 1.20
CA ARG A 230 1.13 29.82 1.24
C ARG A 230 1.66 29.60 -0.17
N PHE A 231 2.39 30.62 -0.66
CA PHE A 231 3.16 30.62 -1.91
C PHE A 231 4.50 29.89 -1.75
#